data_AF-A0A6B2CFD2-F1
#
_entry.id   AF-A0A6B2CFD2-F1
#
_cell.length_a   1.000
_cell.length_b   1.000
_cell.length_c   1.000
_cell.angle_alpha   90.00
_cell.angle_beta   90.00
_cell.angle_gamma   90.00
#
_symmetry.space_group_name_H-M   'P 1'
#
loop_
_entity.id
_entity.type
_entity.pdbx_description
1 polymer ?
#
loop_
_entity_poly.entity_id
_entity_poly.type
_entity_poly.pdbx_seq_one_letter_code
_entity_poly.pdbx_strand_id
1 'polypeptide(L)'
;MLRHPISKKDKKSLLQEISRLYSFLNLDYDQPFEHGRDDEGEYLILGRDIVLFKTGSKWIPSLKYIIKNNIKPSPVLYVDRGAVNALLRGADLMAPGVRGVEGSF
;
A
#
# COMPACT_ATOMS: atom_id res chain seq x y z
N MET A 1 16.08 -10.58 -4.73
CA MET A 1 14.99 -10.57 -3.73
C MET A 1 14.84 -11.93 -3.07
N LEU A 2 15.10 -12.01 -1.77
CA LEU A 2 14.84 -13.19 -0.95
C LEU A 2 13.37 -13.19 -0.51
N ARG A 3 12.73 -14.35 -0.46
CA ARG A 3 11.32 -14.52 -0.05
C ARG A 3 11.22 -15.63 0.97
N HIS A 4 10.43 -15.43 2.02
CA HIS A 4 10.09 -16.49 2.96
C HIS A 4 8.59 -16.45 3.31
N PRO A 5 7.95 -17.61 3.51
CA PRO A 5 6.59 -17.66 4.02
C PRO A 5 6.49 -16.99 5.39
N ILE A 6 5.38 -16.28 5.62
CA ILE A 6 5.11 -15.67 6.93
C ILE A 6 4.58 -16.75 7.89
N SER A 7 5.06 -16.76 9.13
CA SER A 7 4.56 -17.67 10.17
C SER A 7 3.07 -17.45 10.41
N LYS A 8 2.33 -18.49 10.81
CA LYS A 8 0.88 -18.37 11.08
C LYS A 8 0.56 -17.29 12.12
N LYS A 9 1.42 -17.16 13.14
CA LYS A 9 1.26 -16.17 14.22
C LYS A 9 1.44 -14.75 13.68
N ASP A 10 2.52 -14.51 12.95
CA ASP A 10 2.85 -13.19 12.41
C ASP A 10 1.88 -12.77 11.30
N LYS A 11 1.41 -13.74 10.50
CA LYS A 11 0.36 -13.51 9.50
C LYS A 11 -0.89 -12.93 10.16
N LYS A 12 -1.36 -13.49 11.27
CA LYS A 12 -2.58 -13.01 11.94
C LYS A 12 -2.45 -11.57 12.43
N SER A 13 -1.37 -11.23 13.13
CA SER A 13 -1.15 -9.87 13.66
C SER A 13 -0.98 -8.85 12.54
N LEU A 14 -0.17 -9.18 11.52
CA LEU A 14 0.07 -8.32 10.38
C LEU A 14 -1.22 -8.04 9.60
N LEU A 15 -2.03 -9.07 9.35
CA LEU A 15 -3.29 -8.90 8.62
C LEU A 15 -4.32 -8.09 9.40
N GLN A 16 -4.37 -8.23 10.73
CA GLN A 16 -5.22 -7.39 11.56
C GLN A 16 -4.83 -5.92 11.45
N GLU A 17 -3.53 -5.61 11.53
CA GLU A 17 -3.01 -4.25 11.36
C GLU A 17 -3.36 -3.68 9.97
N ILE A 18 -3.08 -4.43 8.91
CA ILE A 18 -3.36 -4.02 7.52
C ILE A 18 -4.86 -3.82 7.31
N SER A 19 -5.70 -4.73 7.78
CA SER A 19 -7.16 -4.61 7.62
C SER A 19 -7.73 -3.37 8.31
N ARG A 20 -7.12 -2.94 9.43
CA ARG A 20 -7.52 -1.75 10.18
C ARG A 20 -7.13 -0.46 9.45
N LEU A 21 -5.93 -0.42 8.85
CA LEU A 21 -5.41 0.77 8.17
C LEU A 21 -5.92 0.89 6.73
N TYR A 22 -6.07 -0.24 6.04
CA TYR A 22 -6.29 -0.33 4.61
C TYR A 22 -7.43 -1.31 4.29
N SER A 23 -8.58 -1.11 4.92
CA SER A 23 -9.78 -1.94 4.70
C SER A 23 -10.20 -2.03 3.23
N PHE A 24 -9.84 -1.04 2.41
CA PHE A 24 -10.09 -1.01 0.97
C PHE A 24 -9.24 -2.02 0.17
N LEU A 25 -8.16 -2.58 0.72
CA LEU A 25 -7.24 -3.44 -0.06
C LEU A 25 -7.78 -4.82 -0.44
N ASN A 26 -8.94 -5.23 0.10
CA ASN A 26 -9.66 -6.47 -0.22
C ASN A 26 -8.74 -7.66 -0.57
N LEU A 27 -7.80 -7.96 0.34
CA LEU A 27 -6.76 -8.96 0.10
C LEU A 27 -7.36 -10.38 0.03
N ASP A 28 -6.96 -11.16 -0.96
CA ASP A 28 -7.29 -12.58 -1.06
C ASP A 28 -6.44 -13.40 -0.07
N TYR A 29 -7.03 -13.71 1.10
CA TYR A 29 -6.31 -14.36 2.19
C TYR A 29 -5.91 -15.82 1.93
N ASP A 30 -6.48 -16.43 0.88
CA ASP A 30 -6.22 -17.81 0.48
C ASP A 30 -4.91 -17.94 -0.31
N GLN A 31 -4.41 -16.84 -0.88
CA GLN A 31 -3.09 -16.79 -1.50
C GLN A 31 -1.96 -16.92 -0.46
N PRO A 32 -0.79 -17.46 -0.85
CA PRO A 32 0.37 -17.51 0.02
C PRO A 32 0.86 -16.09 0.33
N PHE A 33 1.12 -15.85 1.63
CA PHE A 33 1.74 -14.61 2.10
C PHE A 33 3.22 -14.85 2.31
N GLU A 34 4.03 -14.08 1.61
CA GLU A 34 5.47 -14.11 1.71
C GLU A 34 5.99 -12.75 2.14
N HIS A 35 7.03 -12.77 2.96
CA HIS A 35 7.81 -11.59 3.27
C HIS A 35 9.05 -11.58 2.37
N GLY A 36 9.15 -10.53 1.57
CA GLY A 36 10.25 -10.29 0.65
C GLY A 36 11.24 -9.28 1.21
N ARG A 37 12.53 -9.46 0.94
CA ARG A 37 13.57 -8.46 1.23
C ARG A 37 14.63 -8.42 0.13
N ASP A 38 15.07 -7.23 -0.21
CA ASP A 38 16.28 -6.94 -0.99
C ASP A 38 16.90 -5.61 -0.54
N ASP A 39 17.82 -5.07 -1.35
CA ASP A 39 18.56 -3.85 -1.04
C ASP A 39 17.68 -2.59 -1.06
N GLU A 40 16.50 -2.66 -1.70
CA GLU A 40 15.55 -1.55 -1.80
C GLU A 40 14.55 -1.55 -0.64
N GLY A 41 14.35 -2.68 0.06
CA GLY A 41 13.55 -2.72 1.29
C GLY A 41 12.85 -4.04 1.57
N GLU A 42 11.79 -3.95 2.37
CA GLU A 42 10.94 -5.07 2.78
C GLU A 42 9.55 -4.99 2.13
N TYR A 43 9.00 -6.15 1.77
CA TYR A 43 7.76 -6.27 0.99
C TYR A 43 6.84 -7.31 1.58
N LEU A 44 5.53 -7.06 1.49
CA LEU A 44 4.52 -8.10 1.63
C LEU A 44 4.09 -8.54 0.23
N ILE A 45 4.15 -9.85 -0.01
CA ILE A 45 3.83 -10.46 -1.30
C ILE A 45 2.65 -11.38 -1.10
N LEU A 46 1.66 -11.25 -1.99
CA LEU A 46 0.48 -12.09 -2.06
C LEU A 46 0.48 -12.84 -3.40
N GLY A 47 0.76 -14.14 -3.37
CA GLY A 47 0.94 -14.93 -4.59
C GLY A 47 2.14 -14.44 -5.41
N ARG A 48 1.88 -13.60 -6.43
CA ARG A 48 2.92 -13.01 -7.30
C ARG A 48 3.00 -11.48 -7.23
N ASP A 49 2.11 -10.83 -6.49
CA ASP A 49 2.02 -9.38 -6.44
C ASP A 49 2.62 -8.84 -5.14
N ILE A 50 3.43 -7.78 -5.25
CA ILE A 50 3.82 -6.97 -4.09
C ILE A 50 2.62 -6.10 -3.71
N VAL A 51 2.05 -6.36 -2.54
CA VAL A 51 0.85 -5.68 -2.04
C VAL A 51 1.19 -4.50 -1.14
N LEU A 52 2.26 -4.61 -0.35
CA LEU A 52 2.73 -3.55 0.55
C LEU A 52 4.26 -3.44 0.52
N PHE A 53 4.73 -2.22 0.73
CA PHE A 53 6.14 -1.87 0.93
C PHE A 53 6.33 -1.38 2.36
N LYS A 54 7.45 -1.70 2.99
CA LYS A 54 7.77 -1.16 4.32
C LYS A 54 8.63 0.09 4.19
N THR A 55 8.18 1.20 4.77
CA THR A 55 8.98 2.41 4.94
C THR A 55 9.04 2.79 6.41
N GLY A 56 10.25 2.77 6.98
CA GLY A 56 10.43 2.84 8.43
C GLY A 56 9.64 1.74 9.16
N SER A 57 8.71 2.15 10.01
CA SER A 57 7.82 1.24 10.75
C SER A 57 6.46 1.00 10.08
N LYS A 58 6.18 1.61 8.92
CA LYS A 58 4.86 1.59 8.28
C LYS A 58 4.85 0.71 7.04
N TRP A 59 3.78 -0.05 6.88
CA TRP A 59 3.44 -0.69 5.61
C TRP A 59 2.63 0.27 4.75
N ILE A 60 3.01 0.46 3.49
CA ILE A 60 2.34 1.33 2.51
C ILE A 60 1.84 0.49 1.33
N PRO A 61 0.59 0.67 0.88
CA PRO A 61 0.06 -0.04 -0.26
C PRO A 61 0.77 0.23 -1.57
N SER A 62 0.94 -0.83 -2.35
CA SER A 62 1.47 -0.79 -3.70
C SER A 62 0.49 -0.12 -4.67
N LEU A 63 0.89 0.98 -5.29
CA LEU A 63 0.11 1.62 -6.35
C LEU A 63 -0.16 0.66 -7.51
N LYS A 64 0.82 -0.19 -7.86
CA LYS A 64 0.68 -1.21 -8.91
C LYS A 64 -0.41 -2.22 -8.57
N TYR A 65 -0.49 -2.67 -7.31
CA TYR A 65 -1.52 -3.61 -6.86
C TYR A 65 -2.92 -2.97 -6.90
N ILE A 66 -3.03 -1.72 -6.44
CA ILE A 66 -4.29 -0.96 -6.45
C ILE A 66 -4.82 -0.83 -7.89
N ILE A 67 -3.98 -0.40 -8.82
CA ILE A 67 -4.35 -0.22 -10.23
C ILE A 67 -4.73 -1.56 -10.87
N LYS A 68 -3.91 -2.60 -10.70
CA LYS A 68 -4.14 -3.93 -11.29
C LYS A 68 -5.49 -4.52 -10.88
N ASN A 69 -5.90 -4.33 -9.63
CA ASN A 69 -7.12 -4.92 -9.08
C ASN A 69 -8.32 -3.97 -9.10
N ASN A 70 -8.19 -2.80 -9.74
CA ASN A 70 -9.24 -1.78 -9.80
C ASN A 70 -9.80 -1.41 -8.41
N ILE A 71 -8.91 -1.38 -7.41
CA ILE A 71 -9.27 -1.04 -6.03
C ILE A 71 -9.50 0.46 -5.96
N LYS A 72 -10.61 0.87 -5.34
CA LYS A 72 -10.90 2.28 -5.02
C LYS A 72 -10.43 2.56 -3.60
N PRO A 73 -9.30 3.27 -3.40
CA PRO A 73 -8.83 3.60 -2.08
C PRO A 73 -9.83 4.51 -1.36
N SER A 74 -9.82 4.50 -0.04
CA SER A 74 -10.53 5.48 0.77
C SER A 74 -9.77 5.67 2.08
N PRO A 75 -9.55 6.91 2.53
CA PRO A 75 -9.95 8.17 1.88
C PRO A 75 -9.04 8.56 0.70
N VAL A 76 -9.48 9.54 -0.11
CA VAL A 76 -8.76 10.03 -1.30
C VAL A 76 -8.75 11.56 -1.33
N LEU A 77 -7.62 12.12 -1.74
CA LEU A 77 -7.47 13.54 -2.09
C LEU A 77 -7.40 13.69 -3.60
N TYR A 78 -8.25 14.54 -4.16
CA TYR A 78 -8.17 14.96 -5.56
C TYR A 78 -7.27 16.17 -5.67
N VAL A 79 -6.32 16.15 -6.61
CA VAL A 79 -5.30 17.20 -6.76
C VAL A 79 -5.29 17.76 -8.18
N ASP A 80 -4.79 18.99 -8.35
CA ASP A 80 -4.62 19.57 -9.68
C ASP A 80 -3.40 19.01 -10.43
N ARG A 81 -3.31 19.34 -11.72
CA ARG A 81 -2.22 18.89 -12.60
C ARG A 81 -0.83 19.35 -12.14
N GLY A 82 -0.74 20.54 -11.53
CA GLY A 82 0.53 21.07 -11.01
C GLY A 82 1.06 20.21 -9.87
N ALA A 83 0.17 19.85 -8.94
CA ALA A 83 0.47 18.94 -7.85
C ALA A 83 0.85 17.53 -8.35
N VAL A 84 0.16 16.99 -9.36
CA VAL A 84 0.52 15.68 -9.95
C VAL A 84 1.98 15.66 -10.43
N ASN A 85 2.42 16.68 -11.18
CA ASN A 85 3.79 16.74 -11.69
C ASN A 85 4.85 16.88 -10.57
N ALA A 86 4.50 17.49 -9.45
CA ALA A 86 5.37 17.57 -8.28
C ALA A 86 5.45 16.22 -7.55
N LEU A 87 4.30 15.57 -7.32
CA LEU A 87 4.20 14.25 -6.68
C LEU A 87 4.97 13.17 -7.44
N LEU A 88 4.86 13.15 -8.78
CA LEU A 88 5.60 12.21 -9.63
C LEU A 88 7.13 12.38 -9.53
N ARG A 89 7.61 13.52 -9.04
CA ARG A 89 9.03 13.78 -8.78
C ARG A 89 9.42 13.57 -7.31
N GLY A 90 8.52 13.02 -6.50
CA GLY A 90 8.76 12.71 -5.09
C GLY A 90 8.57 13.87 -4.12
N ALA A 91 7.93 14.97 -4.54
CA ALA A 91 7.59 16.05 -3.62
C ALA A 91 6.41 15.65 -2.70
N ASP A 92 6.35 16.25 -1.51
CA ASP A 92 5.18 16.16 -0.64
C ASP A 92 3.98 16.93 -1.21
N LEU A 93 2.76 16.49 -0.86
CA LEU A 93 1.54 17.20 -1.21
C LEU A 93 1.35 18.42 -0.30
N MET A 94 1.23 19.60 -0.89
CA MET A 94 0.91 20.84 -0.17
C MET A 94 -0.56 21.23 -0.37
N ALA A 95 -1.16 21.83 0.67
CA ALA A 95 -2.58 22.20 0.70
C ALA A 95 -3.10 22.97 -0.55
N PRO A 96 -2.35 23.91 -1.17
CA PRO A 96 -2.84 24.64 -2.35
C PRO A 96 -3.17 23.77 -3.57
N GLY A 97 -2.57 22.57 -3.67
CA GLY A 97 -2.79 21.63 -4.77
C GLY A 97 -4.04 20.76 -4.62
N VAL A 98 -4.71 20.81 -3.46
CA VAL A 98 -5.90 20.00 -3.17
C VAL A 98 -7.16 20.64 -3.78
N ARG A 99 -7.98 19.81 -4.42
CA ARG A 99 -9.22 20.21 -5.12
C ARG A 99 -10.47 19.51 -4.60
N GLY A 100 -10.31 18.42 -3.88
CA GLY A 100 -11.42 17.69 -3.29
C GLY A 100 -10.94 16.63 -2.31
N VAL A 101 -11.85 16.23 -1.44
CA VAL A 101 -11.64 15.17 -0.45
C VAL A 101 -12.83 14.22 -0.53
N GLU A 102 -12.56 12.93 -0.54
CA GLU A 102 -13.57 11.88 -0.47
C GLU A 102 -13.22 10.89 0.64
N GLY A 103 -14.21 10.52 1.45
CA GLY A 103 -14.05 9.65 2.63
C GLY A 103 -13.76 10.43 3.91
N SER A 104 -13.25 9.73 4.92
CA SER A 104 -12.91 10.28 6.23
C SER A 104 -11.60 9.68 6.74
N PHE A 105 -10.74 10.50 7.34
CA PHE A 105 -9.45 10.13 7.95
C PHE A 105 -9.31 10.73 9.34
#